data_AF-A0A1V2ZHJ5-F1
#
_entry.id   AF-A0A1V2ZHJ5-F1
#
_cell.length_a   1.000
_cell.length_b   1.000
_cell.length_c   1.000
_cell.angle_alpha   90.00
_cell.angle_beta   90.00
_cell.angle_gamma   90.00
#
_symmetry.space_group_name_H-M   'P 1'
#
loop_
_entity.id
_entity.type
_entity.pdbx_description
1 polymer ?
#
loop_
_entity_poly.entity_id
_entity_poly.type
_entity_poly.pdbx_seq_one_letter_code
_entity_poly.pdbx_strand_id
1 'polypeptide(L)'
;MPLDPYLAARVHLLEGVTDPLDPEQAARLAEFAVDPAPWTLSEGVSVSDAGIEGPHGPVPLRVYEPAEPSGRALLWVHGGGFAAGDLDMPESHVVSAELAGRSGARVVSVGYRLAGESTRYPVPLDDVHAAWRQLRAETPREHPVAIGGASAGAALALATALRERDAGAPGPDHVLLAYPFAHFPNPTVDDDVVRELLTLPAAMRFPASSIEAMVQNYVGRLSDLPADALPGAAPLAGLPPVTVMVSEFDELRGSAELLLRQLAEAGVAATGYLAAGMPHGHLNRTPSLPEVDRSLAVFAAQLRGLG
;
A
#
# COMPACT_ATOMS: atom_id res chain seq x y z
N MET A 1 -10.31 19.24 -5.92
CA MET A 1 -11.26 18.77 -6.97
C MET A 1 -12.44 18.12 -6.26
N PRO A 2 -13.65 18.01 -6.84
CA PRO A 2 -14.70 17.22 -6.19
C PRO A 2 -14.29 15.74 -6.10
N LEU A 3 -14.89 15.01 -5.16
CA LEU A 3 -14.81 13.54 -5.11
C LEU A 3 -15.20 12.97 -6.48
N ASP A 4 -14.57 11.86 -6.86
CA ASP A 4 -14.86 11.19 -8.12
C ASP A 4 -16.37 10.98 -8.31
N PRO A 5 -16.92 11.28 -9.51
CA PRO A 5 -18.36 11.26 -9.73
C PRO A 5 -19.03 9.90 -9.46
N TYR A 6 -18.33 8.79 -9.72
CA TYR A 6 -18.87 7.46 -9.49
C TYR A 6 -18.98 7.16 -7.99
N LEU A 7 -17.95 7.54 -7.23
CA LEU A 7 -17.96 7.41 -5.76
C LEU A 7 -18.97 8.38 -5.13
N ALA A 8 -19.00 9.64 -5.58
CA ALA A 8 -19.91 10.68 -5.10
C ALA A 8 -21.39 10.27 -5.23
N ALA A 9 -21.77 9.65 -6.35
CA ALA A 9 -23.12 9.15 -6.55
C ALA A 9 -23.55 8.05 -5.55
N ARG A 10 -22.58 7.42 -4.87
CA ARG A 10 -22.78 6.27 -3.96
C ARG A 10 -22.50 6.59 -2.50
N VAL A 11 -22.09 7.82 -2.18
CA VAL A 11 -21.82 8.27 -0.81
C VAL A 11 -23.00 8.00 0.13
N HIS A 12 -24.24 8.11 -0.36
CA HIS A 12 -25.47 7.82 0.39
C HIS A 12 -25.53 6.38 0.94
N LEU A 13 -24.81 5.41 0.34
CA LEU A 13 -24.73 4.03 0.84
C LEU A 13 -23.91 3.92 2.12
N LEU A 14 -23.06 4.91 2.41
CA LEU A 14 -22.20 4.92 3.59
C LEU A 14 -22.74 5.76 4.74
N GLU A 15 -23.80 6.52 4.51
CA GLU A 15 -24.40 7.38 5.53
C GLU A 15 -24.96 6.54 6.70
N GLY A 16 -24.52 6.87 7.91
CA GLY A 16 -24.96 6.18 9.13
C GLY A 16 -24.38 4.78 9.33
N VAL A 17 -23.44 4.34 8.50
CA VAL A 17 -22.74 3.06 8.71
C VAL A 17 -21.79 3.19 9.91
N THR A 18 -22.00 2.35 10.93
CA THR A 18 -21.23 2.32 12.17
C THR A 18 -20.83 0.90 12.61
N ASP A 19 -21.51 -0.13 12.11
CA ASP A 19 -21.23 -1.53 12.42
C ASP A 19 -21.26 -2.38 11.13
N PRO A 20 -20.10 -2.82 10.62
CA PRO A 20 -20.02 -3.63 9.40
C PRO A 20 -20.50 -5.07 9.61
N LEU A 21 -20.77 -5.51 10.85
CA LEU A 21 -21.34 -6.83 11.14
C LEU A 21 -22.86 -6.83 11.06
N ASP A 22 -23.49 -5.66 11.08
CA ASP A 22 -24.92 -5.53 10.80
C ASP A 22 -25.20 -5.90 9.33
N PRO A 23 -26.10 -6.87 9.04
CA PRO A 23 -26.32 -7.34 7.67
C PRO A 23 -26.78 -6.27 6.68
N GLU A 24 -27.57 -5.28 7.13
CA GLU A 24 -28.06 -4.21 6.27
C GLU A 24 -26.92 -3.25 5.90
N GLN A 25 -26.13 -2.85 6.90
CA GLN A 25 -24.95 -2.02 6.67
C GLN A 25 -23.88 -2.74 5.84
N ALA A 26 -23.68 -4.05 6.08
CA ALA A 26 -22.79 -4.89 5.28
C ALA A 26 -23.23 -4.93 3.81
N ALA A 27 -24.53 -5.07 3.54
CA ALA A 27 -25.06 -5.05 2.18
C ALA A 27 -24.83 -3.70 1.48
N ARG A 28 -25.03 -2.58 2.19
CA ARG A 28 -24.73 -1.24 1.66
C ARG A 28 -23.25 -1.01 1.40
N LEU A 29 -22.37 -1.52 2.27
CA LEU A 29 -20.92 -1.50 2.06
C LEU A 29 -20.50 -2.32 0.84
N ALA A 30 -21.11 -3.50 0.66
CA ALA A 30 -20.88 -4.34 -0.52
C ALA A 30 -21.36 -3.64 -1.80
N GLU A 31 -22.53 -2.99 -1.77
CA GLU A 31 -23.05 -2.21 -2.90
C GLU A 31 -22.14 -1.01 -3.23
N PHE A 32 -21.64 -0.31 -2.21
CA PHE A 32 -20.64 0.75 -2.39
C PHE A 32 -19.34 0.23 -3.01
N ALA A 33 -18.99 -1.03 -2.74
CA ALA A 33 -17.80 -1.69 -3.27
C ALA A 33 -17.93 -2.22 -4.70
N VAL A 34 -19.12 -2.20 -5.29
CA VAL A 34 -19.31 -2.60 -6.69
C VAL A 34 -18.65 -1.59 -7.62
N ASP A 35 -17.80 -2.09 -8.51
CA ASP A 35 -17.13 -1.30 -9.53
C ASP A 35 -17.98 -1.08 -10.79
N PRO A 36 -17.68 -0.03 -11.59
CA PRO A 36 -18.42 0.28 -12.82
C PRO A 36 -18.50 -0.86 -13.83
N ALA A 37 -17.46 -1.70 -13.90
CA ALA A 37 -17.38 -2.85 -14.78
C ALA A 37 -16.65 -4.00 -14.07
N PRO A 38 -16.97 -5.27 -14.40
CA PRO A 38 -16.23 -6.40 -13.88
C PRO A 38 -14.78 -6.33 -14.35
N TRP A 39 -13.86 -6.70 -13.45
CA TRP A 39 -12.46 -6.86 -13.79
C TRP A 39 -12.16 -8.30 -14.18
N THR A 40 -11.26 -8.47 -15.13
CA THR A 40 -10.76 -9.76 -15.59
C THR A 40 -9.25 -9.71 -15.68
N LEU A 41 -8.59 -10.78 -15.25
CA LEU A 41 -7.16 -10.96 -15.41
C LEU A 41 -6.76 -10.82 -16.89
N SER A 42 -5.70 -10.04 -17.15
CA SER A 42 -5.15 -9.89 -18.51
C SER A 42 -4.66 -11.24 -19.05
N GLU A 43 -4.94 -11.55 -20.32
CA GLU A 43 -4.59 -12.85 -20.95
C GLU A 43 -3.08 -13.19 -20.89
N GLY A 44 -2.22 -12.18 -20.77
CA GLY A 44 -0.77 -12.32 -20.70
C GLY A 44 -0.19 -12.44 -19.28
N VAL A 45 -0.99 -12.65 -18.24
CA VAL A 45 -0.50 -12.80 -16.86
C VAL A 45 -1.01 -14.11 -16.28
N SER A 46 -0.09 -14.95 -15.80
CA SER A 46 -0.42 -16.16 -15.04
C SER A 46 -0.30 -15.90 -13.55
N VAL A 47 -1.15 -16.56 -12.76
CA VAL A 47 -1.22 -16.39 -11.30
C VAL A 47 -1.06 -17.74 -10.63
N SER A 48 -0.20 -17.82 -9.63
CA SER A 48 0.01 -19.02 -8.82
C SER A 48 0.29 -18.67 -7.36
N ASP A 49 -0.26 -19.47 -6.44
CA ASP A 49 0.08 -19.36 -5.02
C ASP A 49 1.41 -20.06 -4.73
N ALA A 50 2.17 -19.47 -3.81
CA ALA A 50 3.44 -19.96 -3.32
C ALA A 50 3.57 -19.68 -1.82
N GLY A 51 4.71 -20.02 -1.23
CA GLY A 51 4.99 -19.68 0.17
C GLY A 51 6.47 -19.78 0.49
N ILE A 52 6.86 -19.14 1.59
CA ILE A 52 8.23 -19.20 2.12
C ILE A 52 8.19 -19.58 3.59
N GLU A 53 9.31 -20.12 4.08
CA GLU A 53 9.56 -20.25 5.51
C GLU A 53 10.03 -18.89 6.06
N GLY A 54 9.10 -18.18 6.71
CA GLY A 54 9.40 -16.94 7.42
C GLY A 54 9.93 -17.20 8.85
N PRO A 55 10.45 -16.16 9.52
CA PRO A 55 11.04 -16.29 10.86
C PRO A 55 10.03 -16.72 11.94
N HIS A 56 8.74 -16.50 11.70
CA HIS A 56 7.65 -16.87 12.61
C HIS A 56 6.76 -17.99 12.03
N GLY A 57 7.29 -18.74 11.04
CA GLY A 57 6.60 -19.84 10.33
C GLY A 57 6.30 -19.51 8.86
N PRO A 58 5.48 -20.34 8.17
CA PRO A 58 5.16 -20.16 6.76
C PRO A 58 4.46 -18.82 6.46
N VAL A 59 4.86 -18.16 5.38
CA VAL A 59 4.26 -16.91 4.87
C VAL A 59 3.74 -17.16 3.45
N PRO A 60 2.42 -17.02 3.20
CA PRO A 60 1.84 -17.22 1.88
C PRO A 60 2.24 -16.08 0.93
N LEU A 61 2.50 -16.44 -0.32
CA LEU A 61 2.80 -15.52 -1.40
C LEU A 61 1.86 -15.80 -2.58
N ARG A 62 1.62 -14.81 -3.43
CA ARG A 62 1.01 -15.00 -4.73
C ARG A 62 1.89 -14.38 -5.81
N VAL A 63 2.22 -15.17 -6.81
CA VAL A 63 3.13 -14.80 -7.91
C VAL A 63 2.30 -14.51 -9.15
N TYR A 64 2.59 -13.37 -9.78
CA TYR A 64 2.02 -12.91 -11.04
C TYR A 64 3.16 -12.88 -12.07
N GLU A 65 3.13 -13.83 -12.99
CA GLU A 65 4.17 -13.99 -14.00
C GLU A 65 3.62 -13.52 -15.36
N PRO A 66 4.18 -12.45 -15.95
CA PRO A 66 3.83 -12.02 -17.30
C PRO A 66 4.35 -13.02 -18.34
N ALA A 67 3.62 -13.18 -19.45
CA ALA A 67 3.99 -14.10 -20.53
C ALA A 67 5.33 -13.75 -21.19
N GLU A 68 5.68 -12.46 -21.20
CA GLU A 68 6.97 -11.94 -21.65
C GLU A 68 7.66 -11.19 -20.50
N PRO A 69 8.40 -11.89 -19.62
CA PRO A 69 9.07 -11.25 -18.49
C PRO A 69 10.17 -10.31 -18.95
N SER A 70 10.12 -9.07 -18.46
CA SER A 70 11.12 -8.04 -18.71
C SER A 70 12.41 -8.19 -17.90
N GLY A 71 12.50 -9.23 -17.07
CA GLY A 71 13.56 -9.46 -16.09
C GLY A 71 13.34 -8.74 -14.75
N ARG A 72 12.53 -7.67 -14.73
CA ARG A 72 12.23 -6.89 -13.52
C ARG A 72 11.33 -7.66 -12.55
N ALA A 73 11.46 -7.37 -11.25
CA ALA A 73 10.54 -7.89 -10.26
C ALA A 73 10.04 -6.83 -9.27
N LEU A 74 8.89 -7.09 -8.64
CA LEU A 74 8.28 -6.27 -7.61
C LEU A 74 7.78 -7.15 -6.47
N LEU A 75 8.15 -6.83 -5.23
CA LEU A 75 7.40 -7.29 -4.06
C LEU A 75 6.29 -6.28 -3.76
N TRP A 76 5.03 -6.72 -3.72
CA TRP A 76 3.86 -5.89 -3.40
C TRP A 76 3.27 -6.26 -2.03
N VAL A 77 3.00 -5.23 -1.22
CA VAL A 77 2.52 -5.37 0.17
C VAL A 77 1.18 -4.67 0.34
N HIS A 78 0.12 -5.43 0.61
CA HIS A 78 -1.23 -4.90 0.74
C HIS A 78 -1.41 -4.03 2.01
N GLY A 79 -2.38 -3.12 1.98
CA GLY A 79 -2.78 -2.30 3.13
C GLY A 79 -3.66 -3.05 4.13
N GLY A 80 -4.62 -2.34 4.72
CA GLY A 80 -5.53 -2.90 5.73
C GLY A 80 -5.13 -2.63 7.18
N GLY A 81 -4.39 -1.54 7.42
CA GLY A 81 -4.09 -1.06 8.78
C GLY A 81 -3.31 -2.06 9.64
N PHE A 82 -2.48 -2.89 9.00
CA PHE A 82 -1.77 -4.03 9.60
C PHE A 82 -2.68 -5.15 10.12
N ALA A 83 -4.00 -4.98 10.18
CA ALA A 83 -4.93 -5.84 10.91
C ALA A 83 -5.98 -6.54 10.01
N ALA A 84 -6.03 -6.17 8.73
CA ALA A 84 -6.97 -6.68 7.74
C ALA A 84 -6.29 -6.77 6.37
N GLY A 85 -7.01 -7.35 5.41
CA GLY A 85 -6.52 -7.57 4.05
C GLY A 85 -5.88 -8.94 3.85
N ASP A 86 -5.77 -9.34 2.60
CA ASP A 86 -5.25 -10.65 2.18
C ASP A 86 -4.75 -10.59 0.72
N LEU A 87 -4.44 -11.76 0.17
CA LEU A 87 -3.98 -11.91 -1.22
C LEU A 87 -5.11 -11.82 -2.26
N ASP A 88 -6.37 -11.86 -1.84
CA ASP A 88 -7.55 -11.85 -2.71
C ASP A 88 -8.18 -10.45 -2.81
N MET A 89 -7.91 -9.54 -1.86
CA MET A 89 -8.41 -8.16 -1.90
C MET A 89 -7.95 -7.43 -3.17
N PRO A 90 -8.74 -6.53 -3.77
CA PRO A 90 -8.36 -5.87 -5.03
C PRO A 90 -7.04 -5.09 -4.95
N GLU A 91 -6.75 -4.42 -3.83
CA GLU A 91 -5.47 -3.71 -3.62
C GLU A 91 -4.25 -4.64 -3.61
N SER A 92 -4.45 -5.95 -3.46
CA SER A 92 -3.42 -6.96 -3.63
C SER A 92 -3.53 -7.64 -4.99
N HIS A 93 -4.68 -8.26 -5.28
CA HIS A 93 -4.84 -9.13 -6.44
C HIS A 93 -4.87 -8.37 -7.76
N VAL A 94 -5.77 -7.39 -7.87
CA VAL A 94 -5.95 -6.60 -9.09
C VAL A 94 -4.73 -5.74 -9.34
N VAL A 95 -4.21 -5.08 -8.30
CA VAL A 95 -3.01 -4.24 -8.43
C VAL A 95 -1.81 -5.05 -8.93
N SER A 96 -1.51 -6.20 -8.32
CA SER A 96 -0.35 -7.00 -8.74
C SER A 96 -0.51 -7.57 -10.15
N ALA A 97 -1.71 -8.01 -10.53
CA ALA A 97 -2.00 -8.47 -11.89
C ALA A 97 -1.83 -7.34 -12.93
N GLU A 98 -2.35 -6.15 -12.63
CA GLU A 98 -2.24 -4.97 -13.50
C GLU A 98 -0.79 -4.48 -13.62
N LEU A 99 -0.04 -4.44 -12.52
CA LEU A 99 1.37 -4.06 -12.54
C LEU A 99 2.21 -5.07 -13.33
N ALA A 100 1.96 -6.37 -13.17
CA ALA A 100 2.62 -7.41 -13.96
C ALA A 100 2.32 -7.24 -15.46
N GLY A 101 1.04 -7.12 -15.83
CA GLY A 101 0.62 -6.99 -17.23
C GLY A 101 1.11 -5.69 -17.90
N ARG A 102 1.08 -4.56 -17.19
CA ARG A 102 1.47 -3.24 -17.74
C ARG A 102 2.98 -3.03 -17.80
N SER A 103 3.75 -3.68 -16.95
CA SER A 103 5.20 -3.46 -16.84
C SER A 103 6.05 -4.60 -17.38
N GLY A 104 5.49 -5.80 -17.51
CA GLY A 104 6.24 -7.02 -17.77
C GLY A 104 7.13 -7.42 -16.59
N ALA A 105 6.93 -6.86 -15.39
CA ALA A 105 7.64 -7.30 -14.19
C ALA A 105 6.98 -8.54 -13.59
N ARG A 106 7.78 -9.45 -13.02
CA ARG A 106 7.28 -10.49 -12.11
C ARG A 106 6.84 -9.82 -10.82
N VAL A 107 5.57 -9.95 -10.44
CA VAL A 107 5.06 -9.37 -9.19
C VAL A 107 4.81 -10.48 -8.17
N VAL A 108 5.25 -10.29 -6.93
CA VAL A 108 5.00 -11.19 -5.82
C VAL A 108 4.25 -10.42 -4.74
N SER A 109 2.99 -10.76 -4.48
CA SER A 109 2.24 -10.25 -3.33
C SER A 109 2.55 -11.10 -2.10
N VAL A 110 2.77 -10.46 -0.96
CA VAL A 110 2.98 -11.13 0.34
C VAL A 110 1.74 -11.06 1.21
N GLY A 111 1.26 -12.22 1.68
CA GLY A 111 0.19 -12.32 2.68
C GLY A 111 0.79 -12.34 4.09
N TYR A 112 1.33 -11.21 4.53
CA TYR A 112 2.01 -11.07 5.81
C TYR A 112 1.05 -11.31 6.98
N ARG A 113 1.55 -11.75 8.15
CA ARG A 113 0.68 -11.95 9.32
C ARG A 113 0.12 -10.62 9.81
N LEU A 114 -1.18 -10.61 10.04
CA LEU A 114 -1.89 -9.43 10.52
C LEU A 114 -1.68 -9.24 12.02
N ALA A 115 -1.56 -7.99 12.44
CA ALA A 115 -1.55 -7.59 13.83
C ALA A 115 -2.91 -7.86 14.49
N GLY A 116 -2.87 -8.50 15.65
CA GLY A 116 -4.01 -8.93 16.44
C GLY A 116 -3.53 -9.44 17.80
N GLU A 117 -4.40 -10.01 18.62
CA GLU A 117 -4.07 -10.34 20.03
C GLU A 117 -2.71 -11.03 20.24
N SER A 118 -2.36 -11.98 19.38
CA SER A 118 -1.11 -12.76 19.43
C SER A 118 0.02 -12.25 18.53
N THR A 119 -0.26 -11.31 17.62
CA THR A 119 0.68 -10.86 16.59
C THR A 119 0.83 -9.34 16.66
N ARG A 120 2.05 -8.87 16.85
CA ARG A 120 2.38 -7.44 16.93
C ARG A 120 3.67 -7.16 16.16
N TYR A 121 4.03 -5.90 16.03
CA TYR A 121 5.39 -5.52 15.66
C TYR A 121 6.43 -6.33 16.47
N PRO A 122 7.48 -6.88 15.85
CA PRO A 122 7.88 -6.72 14.44
C PRO A 122 7.34 -7.81 13.48
N VAL A 123 6.48 -8.73 13.92
CA VAL A 123 6.11 -9.94 13.14
C VAL A 123 5.63 -9.63 11.71
N PRO A 124 4.70 -8.69 11.47
CA PRO A 124 4.26 -8.38 10.10
C PRO A 124 5.41 -7.85 9.22
N LEU A 125 6.32 -7.06 9.79
CA LEU A 125 7.47 -6.50 9.07
C LEU A 125 8.53 -7.57 8.79
N ASP A 126 8.74 -8.50 9.71
CA ASP A 126 9.66 -9.63 9.53
C ASP A 126 9.21 -10.56 8.39
N ASP A 127 7.91 -10.73 8.20
CA ASP A 127 7.36 -11.51 7.07
C ASP A 127 7.60 -10.83 5.73
N VAL A 128 7.33 -9.53 5.64
CA VAL A 128 7.60 -8.75 4.43
C VAL A 128 9.11 -8.75 4.12
N HIS A 129 9.95 -8.63 5.14
CA HIS A 129 11.40 -8.69 4.98
C HIS A 129 11.89 -10.07 4.52
N ALA A 130 11.32 -11.16 5.03
CA ALA A 130 11.63 -12.50 4.56
C ALA A 130 11.21 -12.70 3.08
N ALA A 131 10.02 -12.22 2.70
CA ALA A 131 9.53 -12.27 1.33
C ALA A 131 10.42 -11.44 0.37
N TRP A 132 10.86 -10.26 0.81
CA TRP A 132 11.84 -9.45 0.08
C TRP A 132 13.13 -10.22 -0.20
N ARG A 133 13.73 -10.80 0.86
CA ARG A 133 15.00 -11.51 0.74
C ARG A 133 14.88 -12.75 -0.16
N GLN A 134 13.75 -13.46 -0.12
CA GLN A 134 13.48 -14.55 -1.05
C GLN A 134 13.41 -14.05 -2.50
N LEU A 135 12.59 -13.02 -2.78
CA LEU A 135 12.44 -12.49 -4.13
C LEU A 135 13.78 -12.02 -4.70
N ARG A 136 14.56 -11.28 -3.90
CA ARG A 136 15.88 -10.79 -4.29
C ARG A 136 16.86 -11.93 -4.56
N ALA A 137 16.80 -13.03 -3.80
CA ALA A 137 17.66 -14.20 -4.00
C ALA A 137 17.28 -15.01 -5.24
N GLU A 138 16.00 -15.09 -5.59
CA GLU A 138 15.51 -15.75 -6.81
C GLU A 138 15.75 -14.92 -8.08
N THR A 139 15.91 -13.61 -7.96
CA THR A 139 16.07 -12.71 -9.09
C THR A 139 17.54 -12.50 -9.44
N PRO A 140 17.97 -12.68 -10.71
CA PRO A 140 19.35 -12.42 -11.14
C PRO A 140 19.85 -11.03 -10.75
N ARG A 141 21.13 -10.91 -10.39
CA ARG A 141 21.68 -9.66 -9.79
C ARG A 141 21.60 -8.46 -10.72
N GLU A 142 21.69 -8.70 -12.02
CA GLU A 142 21.57 -7.71 -13.09
C GLU A 142 20.13 -7.23 -13.30
N HIS A 143 19.14 -7.95 -12.77
CA HIS A 143 17.74 -7.60 -12.90
C HIS A 143 17.30 -6.70 -11.74
N PRO A 144 16.63 -5.58 -12.04
CA PRO A 144 16.18 -4.66 -11.01
C PRO A 144 14.97 -5.23 -10.26
N VAL A 145 14.93 -4.99 -8.95
CA VAL A 145 13.86 -5.43 -8.07
C VAL A 145 13.36 -4.24 -7.26
N ALA A 146 12.08 -3.93 -7.40
CA ALA A 146 11.40 -2.92 -6.62
C ALA A 146 10.65 -3.55 -5.44
N ILE A 147 10.34 -2.73 -4.44
CA ILE A 147 9.36 -3.04 -3.39
C ILE A 147 8.27 -1.98 -3.40
N GLY A 148 7.04 -2.36 -3.12
CA GLY A 148 5.96 -1.40 -3.01
C GLY A 148 4.82 -1.91 -2.14
N GLY A 149 3.93 -1.00 -1.81
CA GLY A 149 2.73 -1.34 -1.06
C GLY A 149 1.77 -0.17 -0.93
N ALA A 150 0.66 -0.45 -0.27
CA ALA A 150 -0.43 0.50 -0.07
C ALA A 150 -0.72 0.72 1.41
N SER A 151 -1.01 1.95 1.83
CA SER A 151 -1.39 2.30 3.21
C SER A 151 -0.38 1.76 4.25
N ALA A 152 -0.83 0.90 5.17
CA ALA A 152 0.03 0.18 6.12
C ALA A 152 1.09 -0.72 5.45
N GLY A 153 0.76 -1.36 4.33
CA GLY A 153 1.71 -2.13 3.52
C GLY A 153 2.79 -1.26 2.89
N ALA A 154 2.47 0.00 2.55
CA ALA A 154 3.48 0.97 2.11
C ALA A 154 4.46 1.30 3.24
N ALA A 155 3.99 1.35 4.50
CA ALA A 155 4.84 1.50 5.66
C ALA A 155 5.79 0.30 5.82
N LEU A 156 5.28 -0.92 5.70
CA LEU A 156 6.10 -2.14 5.78
C LEU A 156 7.13 -2.20 4.64
N ALA A 157 6.73 -1.86 3.41
CA ALA A 157 7.63 -1.78 2.26
C ALA A 157 8.78 -0.79 2.47
N LEU A 158 8.47 0.42 2.95
CA LEU A 158 9.48 1.44 3.26
C LEU A 158 10.41 0.98 4.41
N ALA A 159 9.85 0.40 5.47
CA ALA A 159 10.63 -0.14 6.59
C ALA A 159 11.55 -1.28 6.15
N THR A 160 11.13 -2.15 5.23
CA THR A 160 11.98 -3.17 4.63
C THR A 160 13.14 -2.56 3.84
N ALA A 161 12.88 -1.52 3.03
CA ALA A 161 13.95 -0.84 2.28
C ALA A 161 14.97 -0.17 3.22
N LEU A 162 14.51 0.45 4.31
CA LEU A 162 15.36 1.02 5.36
C LEU A 162 16.22 -0.06 6.04
N ARG A 163 15.63 -1.22 6.40
CA ARG A 163 16.37 -2.35 7.00
C ARG A 163 17.51 -2.84 6.10
N GLU A 164 17.28 -2.98 4.80
CA GLU A 164 18.34 -3.41 3.86
C GLU A 164 19.46 -2.38 3.75
N ARG A 165 19.10 -1.09 3.65
CA ARG A 165 20.07 0.01 3.63
C ARG A 165 20.92 0.01 4.90
N ASP A 166 20.29 -0.08 6.06
CA ASP A 166 20.98 -0.03 7.36
C ASP A 166 21.86 -1.26 7.60
N ALA A 167 21.50 -2.40 7.01
CA ALA A 167 22.31 -3.62 7.00
C ALA A 167 23.48 -3.58 6.00
N GLY A 168 23.56 -2.57 5.13
CA GLY A 168 24.51 -2.53 4.02
C GLY A 168 24.30 -3.65 2.99
N ALA A 169 23.08 -4.20 2.93
CA ALA A 169 22.70 -5.26 2.01
C ALA A 169 22.18 -4.68 0.67
N PRO A 170 22.13 -5.48 -0.41
CA PRO A 170 21.52 -5.05 -1.67
C PRO A 170 20.02 -4.75 -1.46
N GLY A 171 19.69 -3.46 -1.33
CA GLY A 171 18.32 -2.97 -1.21
C GLY A 171 17.57 -2.97 -2.55
N PRO A 172 16.31 -2.49 -2.54
CA PRO A 172 15.53 -2.33 -3.76
C PRO A 172 16.11 -1.27 -4.69
N ASP A 173 15.84 -1.42 -5.98
CA ASP A 173 16.17 -0.43 -7.01
C ASP A 173 15.16 0.72 -7.04
N HIS A 174 13.95 0.50 -6.50
CA HIS A 174 12.88 1.51 -6.40
C HIS A 174 11.88 1.16 -5.29
N VAL A 175 11.28 2.17 -4.67
CA VAL A 175 10.19 2.02 -3.68
C VAL A 175 8.90 2.67 -4.18
N LEU A 176 7.79 1.92 -4.23
CA LEU A 176 6.48 2.40 -4.71
C LEU A 176 5.46 2.44 -3.56
N LEU A 177 5.00 3.63 -3.16
CA LEU A 177 4.16 3.83 -1.97
C LEU A 177 2.80 4.42 -2.36
N ALA A 178 1.73 3.66 -2.25
CA ALA A 178 0.35 4.16 -2.42
C ALA A 178 -0.20 4.66 -1.08
N TYR A 179 -0.57 5.94 -1.03
CA TYR A 179 -1.19 6.65 0.10
C TYR A 179 -0.61 6.20 1.46
N PRO A 180 0.70 6.36 1.68
CA PRO A 180 1.39 5.69 2.77
C PRO A 180 1.02 6.22 4.16
N PHE A 181 0.80 5.28 5.08
CA PHE A 181 0.78 5.56 6.51
C PHE A 181 2.17 5.34 7.13
N ALA A 182 3.05 6.32 7.06
CA ALA A 182 4.45 6.19 7.50
C ALA A 182 4.74 6.82 8.87
N HIS A 183 3.88 7.70 9.38
CA HIS A 183 4.17 8.55 10.54
C HIS A 183 3.19 8.32 11.69
N PHE A 184 3.70 8.31 12.91
CA PHE A 184 2.87 8.42 14.11
C PHE A 184 3.52 9.38 15.13
N PRO A 185 2.80 10.39 15.66
CA PRO A 185 1.43 10.78 15.29
C PRO A 185 1.32 11.18 13.80
N ASN A 186 0.14 10.98 13.21
CA ASN A 186 -0.09 11.34 11.80
C ASN A 186 -0.03 12.87 11.63
N PRO A 187 0.76 13.40 10.68
CA PRO A 187 0.81 14.83 10.42
C PRO A 187 -0.56 15.36 9.99
N THR A 188 -0.91 16.55 10.48
CA THR A 188 -2.13 17.24 10.06
C THR A 188 -2.02 17.70 8.61
N VAL A 189 -3.12 17.63 7.88
CA VAL A 189 -3.30 18.32 6.60
C VAL A 189 -3.80 19.75 6.82
N ASP A 190 -3.78 20.58 5.78
CA ASP A 190 -4.27 21.96 5.85
C ASP A 190 -5.75 22.04 6.26
N ASP A 191 -6.14 23.10 6.97
CA ASP A 191 -7.50 23.30 7.48
C ASP A 191 -8.58 23.21 6.39
N ASP A 192 -8.26 23.63 5.17
CA ASP A 192 -9.17 23.54 4.02
C ASP A 192 -9.42 22.07 3.63
N VAL A 193 -8.37 21.24 3.62
CA VAL A 193 -8.48 19.79 3.38
C VAL A 193 -9.23 19.11 4.52
N VAL A 194 -8.98 19.49 5.77
CA VAL A 194 -9.75 19.00 6.92
C VAL A 194 -11.24 19.30 6.72
N ARG A 195 -11.60 20.53 6.32
CA ARG A 195 -13.00 20.92 6.10
C ARG A 195 -13.65 20.12 4.97
N GLU A 196 -12.92 19.82 3.89
CA GLU A 196 -13.41 18.95 2.82
C GLU A 196 -13.61 17.50 3.28
N LEU A 197 -12.65 16.93 4.00
CA LEU A 197 -12.75 15.57 4.56
C LEU A 197 -13.94 15.41 5.49
N LEU A 198 -14.23 16.42 6.32
CA LEU A 198 -15.38 16.42 7.23
C LEU A 198 -16.74 16.34 6.52
N THR A 199 -16.80 16.58 5.20
CA THR A 199 -18.03 16.39 4.41
C THR A 199 -18.27 14.92 4.02
N LEU A 200 -17.27 14.06 4.13
CA LEU A 200 -17.37 12.65 3.78
C LEU A 200 -18.00 11.83 4.92
N PRO A 201 -18.71 10.73 4.59
CA PRO A 201 -19.20 9.78 5.59
C PRO A 201 -18.07 9.25 6.47
N ALA A 202 -18.38 8.90 7.72
CA ALA A 202 -17.40 8.34 8.66
C ALA A 202 -16.66 7.11 8.13
N ALA A 203 -17.33 6.26 7.34
CA ALA A 203 -16.74 5.06 6.73
C ALA A 203 -15.65 5.36 5.68
N MET A 204 -15.54 6.59 5.18
CA MET A 204 -14.49 7.03 4.25
C MET A 204 -13.34 7.75 4.94
N ARG A 205 -13.40 7.93 6.26
CA ARG A 205 -12.49 8.79 7.02
C ARG A 205 -11.59 7.98 7.95
N PHE A 206 -10.37 8.46 8.14
CA PHE A 206 -9.40 7.98 9.12
C PHE A 206 -9.19 9.02 10.22
N PRO A 207 -10.15 9.19 11.16
CA PRO A 207 -9.96 10.13 12.26
C PRO A 207 -8.79 9.72 13.15
N ALA A 208 -8.22 10.68 13.88
CA ALA A 208 -7.06 10.46 14.75
C ALA A 208 -7.23 9.26 15.70
N SER A 209 -8.42 9.06 16.27
CA SER A 209 -8.73 7.91 17.13
C SER A 209 -8.62 6.56 16.41
N SER A 210 -9.00 6.49 15.13
CA SER A 210 -8.84 5.26 14.33
C SER A 210 -7.38 5.00 14.02
N ILE A 211 -6.58 6.03 13.76
CA ILE A 211 -5.14 5.92 13.56
C ILE A 211 -4.44 5.47 14.85
N GLU A 212 -4.80 6.05 16.00
CA GLU A 212 -4.31 5.63 17.31
C GLU A 212 -4.64 4.17 17.61
N ALA A 213 -5.88 3.74 17.39
CA ALA A 213 -6.29 2.35 17.57
C ALA A 213 -5.53 1.39 16.63
N MET A 214 -5.32 1.80 15.37
CA MET A 214 -4.55 1.04 14.40
C MET A 214 -3.09 0.86 14.85
N VAL A 215 -2.41 1.93 15.25
CA VAL A 215 -1.03 1.84 15.75
C VAL A 215 -0.97 1.05 17.05
N GLN A 216 -1.91 1.27 17.98
CA GLN A 216 -1.97 0.52 19.22
C GLN A 216 -2.15 -0.98 18.98
N ASN A 217 -3.00 -1.38 18.03
CA ASN A 217 -3.11 -2.78 17.63
C ASN A 217 -1.79 -3.29 17.02
N TYR A 218 -1.09 -2.49 16.23
CA TYR A 218 0.19 -2.91 15.64
C TYR A 218 1.30 -3.09 16.69
N VAL A 219 1.49 -2.12 17.61
CA VAL A 219 2.63 -2.10 18.54
C VAL A 219 2.31 -2.56 19.97
N GLY A 220 1.04 -2.79 20.28
CA GLY A 220 0.55 -3.14 21.62
C GLY A 220 0.30 -1.91 22.50
N ARG A 221 1.34 -1.16 22.88
CA ARG A 221 1.21 0.04 23.73
C ARG A 221 1.86 1.26 23.09
N LEU A 222 1.08 2.33 22.93
CA LEU A 222 1.56 3.59 22.34
C LEU A 222 2.65 4.27 23.17
N SER A 223 2.63 4.11 24.50
CA SER A 223 3.66 4.67 25.40
C SER A 223 5.03 4.00 25.28
N ASP A 224 5.11 2.90 24.53
CA ASP A 224 6.28 2.05 24.35
C ASP A 224 6.49 1.79 22.85
N LEU A 225 6.26 2.83 22.03
CA LEU A 225 6.34 2.75 20.58
C LEU A 225 7.80 2.47 20.16
N PRO A 226 8.09 1.33 19.52
CA PRO A 226 9.43 1.06 18.99
C PRO A 226 9.79 2.08 17.91
N ALA A 227 11.03 2.60 17.95
CA ALA A 227 11.49 3.65 17.03
C ALA A 227 11.34 3.26 15.54
N ASP A 228 11.50 1.98 15.24
CA ASP A 228 11.48 1.46 13.86
C ASP A 228 10.11 0.91 13.44
N ALA A 229 9.08 1.03 14.29
CA ALA A 229 7.75 0.52 13.97
C ALA A 229 7.05 1.33 12.87
N LEU A 230 7.27 2.64 12.83
CA LEU A 230 6.73 3.53 11.80
C LEU A 230 7.90 4.20 11.08
N PRO A 231 8.07 3.99 9.76
CA PRO A 231 9.30 4.33 9.05
C PRO A 231 9.49 5.83 8.80
N GLY A 232 8.46 6.66 8.95
CA GLY A 232 8.49 8.08 8.60
C GLY A 232 9.35 8.95 9.53
N ALA A 233 9.75 8.44 10.70
CA ALA A 233 10.70 9.12 11.59
C ALA A 233 12.17 8.72 11.35
N ALA A 234 12.44 7.72 10.50
CA ALA A 234 13.79 7.24 10.26
C ALA A 234 14.57 8.19 9.33
N PRO A 235 15.91 8.24 9.43
CA PRO A 235 16.74 8.88 8.41
C PRO A 235 16.46 8.24 7.05
N LEU A 236 16.26 9.04 6.01
CA LEU A 236 15.90 8.54 4.66
C LEU A 236 17.07 8.56 3.67
N ALA A 237 18.17 9.24 3.99
CA ALA A 237 19.33 9.33 3.12
C ALA A 237 19.84 7.92 2.73
N GLY A 238 20.25 7.76 1.47
CA GLY A 238 20.74 6.49 0.94
C GLY A 238 19.65 5.49 0.53
N LEU A 239 18.37 5.84 0.64
CA LEU A 239 17.31 5.08 -0.03
C LEU A 239 17.40 5.21 -1.57
N PRO A 240 16.90 4.21 -2.32
CA PRO A 240 16.74 4.31 -3.78
C PRO A 240 15.64 5.33 -4.12
N PRO A 241 15.41 5.62 -5.42
CA PRO A 241 14.27 6.44 -5.84
C PRO A 241 12.94 5.94 -5.26
N VAL A 242 12.09 6.88 -4.86
CA VAL A 242 10.79 6.60 -4.23
C VAL A 242 9.68 7.29 -5.01
N THR A 243 8.61 6.55 -5.32
CA THR A 243 7.38 7.13 -5.86
C THR A 243 6.30 7.09 -4.79
N VAL A 244 5.73 8.24 -4.46
CA VAL A 244 4.65 8.39 -3.48
C VAL A 244 3.38 8.83 -4.20
N MET A 245 2.37 7.98 -4.17
CA MET A 245 1.01 8.30 -4.60
C MET A 245 0.21 8.78 -3.39
N VAL A 246 -0.53 9.87 -3.58
CA VAL A 246 -1.29 10.57 -2.54
C VAL A 246 -2.76 10.57 -2.95
N SER A 247 -3.66 10.15 -2.07
CA SER A 247 -5.09 10.31 -2.28
C SER A 247 -5.51 11.72 -1.87
N GLU A 248 -6.32 12.41 -2.68
CA GLU A 248 -6.72 13.79 -2.38
C GLU A 248 -7.60 13.89 -1.13
N PHE A 249 -8.55 12.95 -0.99
CA PHE A 249 -9.50 12.87 0.11
C PHE A 249 -9.06 11.84 1.15
N ASP A 250 -7.94 12.11 1.83
CA ASP A 250 -7.34 11.19 2.79
C ASP A 250 -6.75 11.93 4.01
N GLU A 251 -7.13 11.54 5.23
CA GLU A 251 -6.48 12.05 6.45
C GLU A 251 -4.98 11.65 6.55
N LEU A 252 -4.58 10.54 5.93
CA LEU A 252 -3.18 10.08 5.88
C LEU A 252 -2.34 10.81 4.81
N ARG A 253 -2.96 11.70 4.03
CA ARG A 253 -2.26 12.56 3.07
C ARG A 253 -1.14 13.36 3.71
N GLY A 254 -1.31 13.83 4.95
CA GLY A 254 -0.28 14.56 5.69
C GLY A 254 1.00 13.73 5.89
N SER A 255 0.87 12.42 6.11
CA SER A 255 2.01 11.50 6.18
C SER A 255 2.72 11.37 4.83
N ALA A 256 1.98 11.28 3.72
CA ALA A 256 2.57 11.17 2.39
C ALA A 256 3.28 12.47 1.95
N GLU A 257 2.68 13.63 2.22
CA GLU A 257 3.26 14.95 1.91
C GLU A 257 4.47 15.28 2.79
N LEU A 258 4.47 14.86 4.06
CA LEU A 258 5.67 14.96 4.91
C LEU A 258 6.78 14.05 4.39
N LEU A 259 6.47 12.81 4.01
CA LEU A 259 7.45 11.87 3.48
C LEU A 259 8.12 12.41 2.21
N LEU A 260 7.36 12.98 1.28
CA LEU A 260 7.90 13.62 0.07
C LEU A 260 8.89 14.74 0.39
N ARG A 261 8.58 15.57 1.40
CA ARG A 261 9.49 16.64 1.86
C ARG A 261 10.77 16.07 2.49
N GLN A 262 10.63 15.09 3.37
CA GLN A 262 11.78 14.44 4.02
C GLN A 262 12.71 13.75 3.01
N LEU A 263 12.15 13.08 1.99
CA LEU A 263 12.93 12.47 0.92
C LEU A 263 13.74 13.52 0.14
N ALA A 264 13.11 14.64 -0.21
CA ALA A 264 13.78 15.75 -0.89
C ALA A 264 14.89 16.37 -0.03
N GLU A 265 14.64 16.60 1.26
CA GLU A 265 15.64 17.11 2.22
C GLU A 265 16.81 16.14 2.41
N ALA A 266 16.55 14.83 2.35
CA ALA A 266 17.57 13.79 2.44
C ALA A 266 18.34 13.55 1.12
N GLY A 267 18.00 14.27 0.04
CA GLY A 267 18.62 14.11 -1.27
C GLY A 267 18.21 12.82 -2.00
N VAL A 268 17.09 12.20 -1.62
CA VAL A 268 16.55 11.01 -2.29
C VAL A 268 15.64 11.45 -3.44
N ALA A 269 15.82 10.84 -4.62
CA ALA A 269 14.97 11.11 -5.77
C ALA A 269 13.52 10.68 -5.47
N ALA A 270 12.60 11.65 -5.40
CA ALA A 270 11.21 11.39 -5.06
C ALA A 270 10.27 11.87 -6.18
N THR A 271 9.31 11.03 -6.55
CA THR A 271 8.20 11.39 -7.46
C THR A 271 6.89 11.36 -6.71
N GLY A 272 6.18 12.49 -6.66
CA GLY A 272 4.83 12.58 -6.10
C GLY A 272 3.75 12.45 -7.19
N TYR A 273 2.67 11.73 -6.91
CA TYR A 273 1.47 11.69 -7.75
C TYR A 273 0.22 11.89 -6.90
N LEU A 274 -0.55 12.94 -7.17
CA LEU A 274 -1.83 13.19 -6.51
C LEU A 274 -2.96 12.51 -7.30
N ALA A 275 -3.59 11.49 -6.72
CA ALA A 275 -4.79 10.87 -7.23
C ALA A 275 -6.01 11.76 -6.91
N ALA A 276 -6.32 12.64 -7.86
CA ALA A 276 -7.38 13.63 -7.70
C ALA A 276 -8.77 12.98 -7.59
N GLY A 277 -9.59 13.47 -6.67
CA GLY A 277 -10.95 12.97 -6.43
C GLY A 277 -11.01 11.61 -5.72
N MET A 278 -9.88 11.03 -5.31
CA MET A 278 -9.84 9.70 -4.70
C MET A 278 -9.76 9.75 -3.18
N PRO A 279 -10.51 8.88 -2.48
CA PRO A 279 -10.33 8.65 -1.06
C PRO A 279 -9.13 7.75 -0.76
N HIS A 280 -8.81 7.57 0.52
CA HIS A 280 -7.84 6.57 0.96
C HIS A 280 -8.22 5.16 0.48
N GLY A 281 -7.23 4.35 0.10
CA GLY A 281 -7.46 2.95 -0.29
C GLY A 281 -8.09 2.79 -1.68
N HIS A 282 -7.97 3.78 -2.57
CA HIS A 282 -8.63 3.73 -3.89
C HIS A 282 -8.15 2.60 -4.80
N LEU A 283 -6.99 1.98 -4.54
CA LEU A 283 -6.58 0.77 -5.26
C LEU A 283 -7.33 -0.50 -4.80
N ASN A 284 -8.21 -0.42 -3.80
CA ASN A 284 -9.24 -1.45 -3.53
C ASN A 284 -10.42 -1.39 -4.52
N ARG A 285 -10.17 -0.85 -5.71
CA ARG A 285 -11.09 -0.72 -6.84
C ARG A 285 -10.35 -1.14 -8.10
N THR A 286 -11.09 -1.38 -9.17
CA THR A 286 -10.53 -1.84 -10.43
C THR A 286 -10.23 -0.68 -11.39
N PRO A 287 -9.40 -0.91 -12.43
CA PRO A 287 -9.12 0.09 -13.48
C PRO A 287 -10.36 0.55 -14.28
N SER A 288 -11.54 -0.01 -14.02
CA SER A 288 -12.79 0.51 -14.56
C SER A 288 -13.11 1.93 -14.06
N LEU A 289 -12.52 2.34 -12.93
CA LEU A 289 -12.43 3.74 -12.51
C LEU A 289 -11.21 4.43 -13.16
N PRO A 290 -11.40 5.54 -13.90
CA PRO A 290 -10.30 6.18 -14.64
C PRO A 290 -9.10 6.60 -13.78
N GLU A 291 -9.32 7.04 -12.54
CA GLU A 291 -8.21 7.43 -11.66
C GLU A 291 -7.42 6.24 -11.13
N VAL A 292 -8.06 5.08 -10.94
CA VAL A 292 -7.38 3.83 -10.59
C VAL A 292 -6.51 3.37 -11.75
N ASP A 293 -7.02 3.44 -12.98
CA ASP A 293 -6.24 3.14 -14.18
C ASP A 293 -5.00 4.04 -14.32
N ARG A 294 -5.17 5.35 -14.12
CA ARG A 294 -4.06 6.31 -14.13
C ARG A 294 -3.04 6.03 -13.03
N SER A 295 -3.52 5.75 -11.82
CA SER A 295 -2.69 5.39 -10.67
C SER A 295 -1.80 4.17 -10.96
N LEU A 296 -2.39 3.10 -11.51
CA LEU A 296 -1.66 1.90 -11.91
C LEU A 296 -0.69 2.17 -13.06
N ALA A 297 -1.05 3.03 -14.01
CA ALA A 297 -0.17 3.44 -15.10
C ALA A 297 1.08 4.19 -14.58
N VAL A 298 0.96 5.02 -13.55
CA VAL A 298 2.08 5.72 -12.90
C VAL A 298 3.08 4.72 -12.32
N PHE A 299 2.62 3.78 -11.49
CA PHE A 299 3.50 2.75 -10.92
C PHE A 299 4.10 1.83 -11.97
N ALA A 300 3.32 1.39 -12.95
CA ALA A 300 3.84 0.58 -14.05
C ALA A 300 4.91 1.32 -14.88
N ALA A 301 4.79 2.64 -15.05
CA ALA A 301 5.81 3.44 -15.72
C ALA A 301 7.13 3.48 -14.94
N GLN A 302 7.08 3.59 -13.61
CA GLN A 302 8.27 3.53 -12.76
C GLN A 302 8.96 2.18 -12.89
N LEU A 303 8.20 1.08 -12.85
CA LEU A 303 8.75 -0.26 -13.06
C LEU A 303 9.42 -0.40 -14.44
N ARG A 304 8.76 0.04 -15.53
CA ARG A 304 9.36 -0.02 -16.88
C ARG A 304 10.63 0.83 -17.01
N GLY A 305 10.76 1.87 -16.21
CA GLY A 305 11.94 2.75 -16.17
C GLY A 305 13.15 2.15 -15.44
N LEU A 306 13.02 0.98 -14.80
CA LEU A 306 14.15 0.31 -14.15
C LEU A 306 15.01 -0.42 -15.20
N GLY A 307 16.31 -0.17 -15.20
CA GLY A 307 17.28 -0.73 -16.17
C GLY A 307 17.54 0.17 -17.37
#